data_AF-A0A317IZ87-F1
#
_entry.id   AF-A0A317IZ87-F1
#
_cell.length_a   1.000
_cell.length_b   1.000
_cell.length_c   1.000
_cell.angle_alpha   90.00
_cell.angle_beta   90.00
_cell.angle_gamma   90.00
#
_symmetry.space_group_name_H-M   'P 1'
#
loop_
_entity.id
_entity.type
_entity.pdbx_description
1 polymer ?
#
loop_
_entity_poly.entity_id
_entity_poly.type
_entity_poly.pdbx_seq_one_letter_code
_entity_poly.pdbx_strand_id
1 'polypeptide(L)'
;MKYAIVDIETTGGYASSHGITEIAIFVHDGEKILERFETLVNPGMEIPYYIQVMTGITNEMVSDAPKFGEVAELVFDKLKDKVFVAHNVNFDYSFLKHHFLETGHEFFAKKLCTVRLTRKVFPNLASYSLGNICRSLQIQIENRHRAGGDAAATVKLFELLLNNNAQPHIEQFLKKTSREQSLPIHLPREQVEQLPGKPGVYYFRDQKGKIIYVGKAKNLRHRVSSHFTHNGSGRQRQEFLRNVYQINFQVCGSELMAAVLEDNEIKKHWPKYNTSQKRLEFQYGLYRFEDRRGYIRLAIERKRKHLQPVYTFGMLWEGYRLLWNMIEKHQLSPELCFVEKNAKTVLPQITVEEPIEYNRKVATALEVFEKELPSFAIMDQGRDEGERSCLLIEKGKFFGMGYIPTDIQIMDLDTLKEFLTPYSDNDYIRGLIYRHAENYPQLRVPLS
;
A
#
# COMPACT_ATOMS: atom_id res chain seq x y z
N MET A 1 30.87 26.17 3.12
CA MET A 1 30.27 24.84 3.42
C MET A 1 30.87 23.86 2.42
N LYS A 2 31.35 22.69 2.83
CA LYS A 2 31.94 21.72 1.89
C LYS A 2 30.90 20.69 1.47
N TYR A 3 30.98 20.25 0.22
CA TYR A 3 30.14 19.25 -0.41
C TYR A 3 30.98 18.03 -0.76
N ALA A 4 30.41 16.84 -0.63
CA ALA A 4 30.95 15.62 -1.19
C ALA A 4 29.96 15.14 -2.25
N ILE A 5 30.32 15.28 -3.52
CA ILE A 5 29.53 14.80 -4.65
C ILE A 5 29.93 13.35 -4.87
N VAL A 6 28.95 12.45 -4.74
CA VAL A 6 29.17 11.01 -4.69
C VAL A 6 28.34 10.34 -5.78
N ASP A 7 28.93 9.31 -6.37
CA ASP A 7 28.24 8.33 -7.22
C ASP A 7 28.83 6.94 -6.93
N ILE A 8 27.99 5.91 -6.98
CA ILE A 8 28.41 4.51 -6.80
C ILE A 8 27.85 3.61 -7.89
N GLU A 9 28.63 2.61 -8.27
CA GLU A 9 28.14 1.45 -9.00
C GLU A 9 27.94 0.27 -8.05
N THR A 10 26.95 -0.57 -8.33
CA THR A 10 26.51 -1.61 -7.38
C THR A 10 26.08 -2.88 -8.10
N THR A 11 26.06 -4.00 -7.38
CA THR A 11 25.57 -5.28 -7.92
C THR A 11 24.05 -5.37 -8.03
N GLY A 12 23.30 -4.30 -7.67
CA GLY A 12 21.85 -4.26 -7.82
C GLY A 12 21.13 -3.09 -7.15
N GLY A 13 19.81 -3.21 -6.97
CA GLY A 13 18.95 -2.05 -6.69
C GLY A 13 18.80 -1.62 -5.23
N TYR A 14 19.33 -2.37 -4.25
CA TYR A 14 19.15 -2.10 -2.82
C TYR A 14 20.27 -2.69 -1.96
N ALA A 15 20.63 -1.99 -0.88
CA ALA A 15 21.86 -2.23 -0.13
C ALA A 15 21.92 -3.57 0.65
N SER A 16 20.81 -4.04 1.24
CA SER A 16 20.85 -5.20 2.16
C SER A 16 21.15 -6.56 1.53
N SER A 17 21.30 -6.62 0.21
CA SER A 17 21.66 -7.86 -0.49
C SER A 17 22.55 -7.60 -1.70
N HIS A 18 23.16 -6.40 -1.79
CA HIS A 18 24.02 -6.01 -2.91
C HIS A 18 25.24 -5.24 -2.41
N GLY A 19 26.35 -5.43 -3.10
CA GLY A 19 27.62 -4.77 -2.82
C GLY A 19 27.85 -3.54 -3.71
N ILE A 20 28.79 -2.70 -3.27
CA ILE A 20 29.35 -1.59 -4.06
C ILE A 20 30.48 -2.15 -4.92
N THR A 21 30.51 -1.81 -6.21
CA THR A 21 31.54 -2.24 -7.17
C THR A 21 32.50 -1.13 -7.55
N GLU A 22 32.06 0.13 -7.45
CA GLU A 22 32.88 1.32 -7.68
C GLU A 22 32.32 2.48 -6.85
N ILE A 23 33.19 3.35 -6.37
CA ILE A 23 32.82 4.58 -5.67
C ILE A 23 33.66 5.74 -6.20
N ALA A 24 32.99 6.87 -6.48
CA ALA A 24 33.63 8.13 -6.80
C ALA A 24 33.14 9.24 -5.87
N ILE A 25 34.08 10.07 -5.39
CA ILE A 25 33.82 11.18 -4.49
C ILE A 25 34.61 12.40 -4.95
N PHE A 26 33.91 13.51 -5.16
CA PHE A 26 34.49 14.81 -5.42
C PHE A 26 34.18 15.74 -4.24
N VAL A 27 35.22 16.18 -3.53
CA VAL A 27 35.08 17.20 -2.48
C VAL A 27 35.09 18.57 -3.14
N HIS A 28 34.08 19.38 -2.88
CA HIS A 28 33.88 20.68 -3.50
C HIS A 28 33.59 21.74 -2.42
N ASP A 29 34.13 22.95 -2.54
CA ASP A 29 33.92 24.04 -1.57
C ASP A 29 32.73 24.96 -1.89
N GLY A 30 32.17 24.82 -3.09
CA GLY A 30 31.11 25.66 -3.63
C GLY A 30 31.55 26.44 -4.87
N GLU A 31 32.85 26.55 -5.10
CA GLU A 31 33.45 27.23 -6.25
C GLU A 31 34.33 26.31 -7.09
N LYS A 32 35.05 25.38 -6.44
CA LYS A 32 35.96 24.45 -7.11
C LYS A 32 36.07 23.09 -6.42
N ILE A 33 36.59 22.12 -7.17
CA ILE A 33 36.98 20.80 -6.67
C ILE A 33 38.26 20.96 -5.83
N LEU A 34 38.20 20.44 -4.60
CA LEU A 34 39.35 20.37 -3.67
C LEU A 34 40.05 19.02 -3.73
N GLU A 35 39.29 17.95 -3.96
CA GLU A 35 39.80 16.58 -3.91
C GLU A 35 38.94 15.67 -4.80
N ARG A 36 39.59 14.69 -5.44
CA ARG A 36 38.94 13.59 -6.15
C ARG A 36 39.41 12.26 -5.57
N PHE A 37 38.47 11.35 -5.37
CA PHE A 37 38.73 9.97 -5.01
C PHE A 37 37.87 9.05 -5.85
N GLU A 38 38.45 7.97 -6.34
CA GLU A 38 37.77 6.97 -7.15
C GLU A 38 38.45 5.63 -6.94
N THR A 39 37.68 4.57 -6.70
CA THR A 39 38.21 3.21 -6.58
C THR A 39 37.17 2.18 -6.98
N LEU A 40 37.62 1.09 -7.59
CA LEU A 40 36.86 -0.15 -7.61
C LEU A 40 36.77 -0.72 -6.19
N VAL A 41 35.71 -1.47 -5.94
CA VAL A 41 35.44 -2.13 -4.66
C VAL A 41 35.05 -3.57 -4.95
N ASN A 42 35.64 -4.52 -4.23
CA ASN A 42 35.20 -5.90 -4.27
C ASN A 42 33.87 -6.04 -3.50
N PRO A 43 32.74 -6.35 -4.18
CA PRO A 43 31.44 -6.41 -3.56
C PRO A 43 31.23 -7.67 -2.70
N GLY A 44 32.18 -8.61 -2.69
CA GLY A 44 32.07 -9.90 -1.98
C GLY A 44 31.05 -10.86 -2.60
N MET A 45 30.56 -10.57 -3.82
CA MET A 45 29.55 -11.36 -4.52
C MET A 45 29.67 -11.19 -6.04
N GLU A 46 29.03 -12.09 -6.80
CA GLU A 46 29.03 -12.00 -8.26
C GLU A 46 28.22 -10.79 -8.76
N ILE A 47 28.79 -10.06 -9.73
CA ILE A 47 28.11 -8.99 -10.46
C ILE A 47 27.25 -9.63 -11.55
N PRO A 48 25.91 -9.44 -11.55
CA PRO A 48 25.06 -9.95 -12.63
C PRO A 48 25.48 -9.45 -14.01
N TYR A 49 25.46 -10.33 -15.02
CA TYR A 49 25.95 -10.02 -16.37
C TYR A 49 25.35 -8.74 -16.97
N TYR A 50 24.06 -8.48 -16.77
CA TYR A 50 23.42 -7.27 -17.28
C TYR A 50 23.98 -5.97 -16.67
N ILE A 51 24.49 -6.02 -15.42
CA ILE A 51 25.16 -4.90 -14.76
C ILE A 51 26.58 -4.75 -15.30
N GLN A 52 27.29 -5.86 -15.53
CA GLN A 52 28.61 -5.82 -16.15
C GLN A 52 28.55 -5.17 -17.54
N VAL A 53 27.55 -5.52 -18.37
CA VAL A 53 27.34 -4.90 -19.68
C VAL A 53 27.00 -3.41 -19.56
N MET A 54 26.23 -3.03 -18.54
CA MET A 54 25.79 -1.65 -18.35
C MET A 54 26.92 -0.73 -17.87
N THR A 55 27.72 -1.20 -16.91
CA THR A 55 28.76 -0.42 -16.23
C THR A 55 30.14 -0.63 -16.82
N GLY A 56 30.36 -1.74 -17.53
CA GLY A 56 31.68 -2.19 -17.97
C GLY A 56 32.56 -2.74 -16.85
N ILE A 57 32.05 -2.88 -15.61
CA ILE A 57 32.80 -3.45 -14.49
C ILE A 57 32.56 -4.96 -14.46
N THR A 58 33.63 -5.74 -14.68
CA THR A 58 33.55 -7.21 -14.68
C THR A 58 33.93 -7.80 -13.32
N ASN A 59 33.59 -9.07 -13.09
CA ASN A 59 33.99 -9.78 -11.87
C ASN A 59 35.51 -9.85 -11.70
N GLU A 60 36.25 -9.96 -12.81
CA GLU A 60 37.71 -10.00 -12.82
C GLU A 60 38.29 -8.67 -12.34
N MET A 61 37.74 -7.54 -12.78
CA MET A 61 38.21 -6.20 -12.38
C MET A 61 38.09 -5.95 -10.86
N VAL A 62 37.03 -6.46 -10.24
CA VAL A 62 36.78 -6.25 -8.80
C VAL A 62 37.37 -7.35 -7.93
N SER A 63 37.88 -8.43 -8.50
CA SER A 63 38.40 -9.57 -7.74
C SER A 63 39.60 -9.19 -6.86
N ASP A 64 40.53 -8.41 -7.43
CA ASP A 64 41.72 -7.88 -6.74
C ASP A 64 41.50 -6.49 -6.10
N ALA A 65 40.30 -5.90 -6.26
CA ALA A 65 39.96 -4.62 -5.65
C ALA A 65 39.78 -4.76 -4.13
N PRO A 66 40.00 -3.68 -3.35
CA PRO A 66 39.76 -3.72 -1.91
C PRO A 66 38.26 -3.94 -1.61
N LYS A 67 37.95 -4.70 -0.55
CA LYS A 67 36.59 -4.75 -0.02
C LYS A 67 36.21 -3.40 0.58
N PHE A 68 34.91 -3.14 0.70
CA PHE A 68 34.44 -1.87 1.27
C PHE A 68 35.04 -1.56 2.65
N GLY A 69 35.17 -2.58 3.52
CA GLY A 69 35.77 -2.42 4.85
C GLY A 69 37.21 -1.92 4.85
N GLU A 70 37.99 -2.21 3.79
CA GLU A 70 39.37 -1.78 3.66
C GLU A 70 39.50 -0.32 3.23
N VAL A 71 38.48 0.22 2.54
CA VAL A 71 38.41 1.63 2.12
C VAL A 71 37.47 2.48 2.98
N ALA A 72 36.77 1.87 3.94
CA ALA A 72 35.70 2.51 4.71
C ALA A 72 36.19 3.78 5.43
N GLU A 73 37.30 3.71 6.15
CA GLU A 73 37.84 4.87 6.89
C GLU A 73 38.19 6.04 5.94
N LEU A 74 38.86 5.74 4.82
CA LEU A 74 39.21 6.73 3.80
C LEU A 74 37.96 7.38 3.16
N VAL A 75 36.94 6.57 2.86
CA VAL A 75 35.67 7.06 2.34
C VAL A 75 34.96 7.92 3.40
N PHE A 76 34.92 7.46 4.65
CA PHE A 76 34.28 8.18 5.76
C PHE A 76 34.91 9.56 5.95
N ASP A 77 36.23 9.67 5.91
CA ASP A 77 36.95 10.93 6.04
C ASP A 77 36.64 11.93 4.92
N LYS A 78 36.44 11.43 3.71
CA LYS A 78 36.02 12.26 2.58
C LYS A 78 34.58 12.74 2.75
N LEU A 79 33.72 12.00 3.44
CA LEU A 79 32.31 12.36 3.64
C LEU A 79 32.02 13.15 4.93
N LYS A 80 32.81 12.94 6.00
CA LYS A 80 32.56 13.55 7.31
C LYS A 80 32.56 15.08 7.23
N ASP A 81 31.64 15.69 7.97
CA ASP A 81 31.42 17.15 8.06
C ASP A 81 31.14 17.86 6.72
N LYS A 82 30.67 17.12 5.72
CA LYS A 82 30.30 17.66 4.40
C LYS A 82 28.83 17.37 4.10
N VAL A 83 28.26 18.16 3.19
CA VAL A 83 26.95 17.85 2.61
C VAL A 83 27.13 16.74 1.58
N PHE A 84 26.46 15.62 1.79
CA PHE A 84 26.43 14.50 0.87
C PHE A 84 25.52 14.84 -0.31
N VAL A 85 26.09 14.98 -1.50
CA VAL A 85 25.42 15.36 -2.73
C VAL A 85 25.46 14.18 -3.69
N ALA A 86 24.34 13.80 -4.29
CA ALA A 86 24.32 12.75 -5.32
C ALA A 86 23.09 12.89 -6.25
N HIS A 87 23.19 12.30 -7.44
CA HIS A 87 22.12 12.31 -8.42
C HIS A 87 21.13 11.17 -8.15
N ASN A 88 20.13 11.46 -7.31
CA ASN A 88 19.31 10.48 -6.58
C ASN A 88 19.91 10.05 -5.22
N VAL A 89 20.19 11.06 -4.39
CA VAL A 89 20.93 10.94 -3.13
C VAL A 89 20.54 9.79 -2.19
N ASN A 90 19.27 9.37 -2.16
CA ASN A 90 18.84 8.33 -1.23
C ASN A 90 19.36 6.94 -1.64
N PHE A 91 19.65 6.71 -2.92
CA PHE A 91 20.23 5.46 -3.39
C PHE A 91 21.65 5.29 -2.84
N ASP A 92 22.57 6.17 -3.24
CA ASP A 92 24.00 6.13 -2.88
C ASP A 92 24.18 6.20 -1.36
N TYR A 93 23.44 7.11 -0.71
CA TYR A 93 23.49 7.26 0.74
C TYR A 93 23.02 6.00 1.46
N SER A 94 22.01 5.27 0.95
CA SER A 94 21.53 4.05 1.60
C SER A 94 22.53 2.90 1.52
N PHE A 95 23.26 2.78 0.40
CA PHE A 95 24.33 1.80 0.25
C PHE A 95 25.49 2.12 1.17
N LEU A 96 25.99 3.35 1.15
CA LEU A 96 27.09 3.74 2.02
C LEU A 96 26.71 3.60 3.49
N LYS A 97 25.52 4.06 3.90
CA LYS A 97 25.06 3.90 5.28
C LYS A 97 24.99 2.43 5.72
N HIS A 98 24.53 1.54 4.84
CA HIS A 98 24.45 0.11 5.12
C HIS A 98 25.85 -0.51 5.28
N HIS A 99 26.72 -0.29 4.30
CA HIS A 99 28.08 -0.84 4.28
C HIS A 99 28.98 -0.24 5.37
N PHE A 100 28.75 1.01 5.78
CA PHE A 100 29.37 1.59 6.97
C PHE A 100 28.90 0.92 8.26
N LEU A 101 27.61 0.60 8.38
CA LEU A 101 27.07 -0.06 9.55
C LEU A 101 27.66 -1.47 9.72
N GLU A 102 27.84 -2.20 8.61
CA GLU A 102 28.49 -3.52 8.59
C GLU A 102 29.97 -3.47 9.04
N THR A 103 30.63 -2.33 8.85
CA THR A 103 32.03 -2.12 9.25
C THR A 103 32.15 -1.42 10.61
N GLY A 104 31.03 -1.24 11.34
CA GLY A 104 31.01 -0.67 12.69
C GLY A 104 30.98 0.87 12.73
N HIS A 105 30.78 1.54 11.61
CA HIS A 105 30.68 2.99 11.52
C HIS A 105 29.23 3.46 11.43
N GLU A 106 28.80 4.36 12.33
CA GLU A 106 27.54 5.07 12.17
C GLU A 106 27.73 6.27 11.22
N PHE A 107 27.10 6.21 10.04
CA PHE A 107 27.19 7.28 9.05
C PHE A 107 25.94 8.17 9.04
N PHE A 108 26.15 9.45 9.36
CA PHE A 108 25.14 10.51 9.26
C PHE A 108 25.70 11.72 8.51
N ALA A 109 24.97 12.16 7.46
CA ALA A 109 25.34 13.36 6.72
C ALA A 109 24.08 14.13 6.31
N LYS A 110 24.23 15.45 6.19
CA LYS A 110 23.22 16.27 5.50
C LYS A 110 23.17 15.86 4.04
N LYS A 111 21.98 15.64 3.48
CA LYS A 111 21.80 15.14 2.11
C LYS A 111 21.27 16.22 1.18
N LEU A 112 21.79 16.24 -0.05
CA LEU A 112 21.33 17.10 -1.13
C LEU A 112 21.16 16.28 -2.41
N CYS A 113 19.94 16.31 -2.98
CA CYS A 113 19.63 15.56 -4.20
C CYS A 113 19.65 16.50 -5.41
N THR A 114 20.58 16.29 -6.35
CA THR A 114 20.67 17.15 -7.54
C THR A 114 19.42 17.08 -8.40
N VAL A 115 18.76 15.92 -8.53
CA VAL A 115 17.45 15.79 -9.20
C VAL A 115 16.42 16.80 -8.69
N ARG A 116 16.32 16.95 -7.36
CA ARG A 116 15.34 17.86 -6.75
C ARG A 116 15.75 19.31 -6.87
N LEU A 117 17.04 19.57 -6.74
CA LEU A 117 17.59 20.91 -6.92
C LEU A 117 17.37 21.38 -8.37
N THR A 118 17.64 20.53 -9.35
CA THR A 118 17.36 20.81 -10.77
C THR A 118 15.88 21.06 -11.00
N ARG A 119 14.93 20.35 -10.36
CA ARG A 119 13.50 20.66 -10.52
C ARG A 119 13.10 22.04 -10.05
N LYS A 120 13.77 22.57 -9.01
CA LYS A 120 13.50 23.92 -8.50
C LYS A 120 14.15 24.99 -9.37
N VAL A 121 15.39 24.75 -9.81
CA VAL A 121 16.16 25.71 -10.61
C VAL A 121 15.73 25.72 -12.09
N PHE A 122 15.50 24.55 -12.67
CA PHE A 122 15.08 24.34 -14.05
C PHE A 122 13.78 23.53 -14.09
N PRO A 123 12.61 24.16 -13.87
CA PRO A 123 11.33 23.48 -13.92
C PRO A 123 10.97 23.02 -15.35
N ASN A 124 10.05 22.07 -15.47
CA ASN A 124 9.44 21.62 -16.74
C ASN A 124 10.37 20.93 -17.75
N LEU A 125 11.48 20.34 -17.31
CA LEU A 125 12.28 19.47 -18.18
C LEU A 125 11.53 18.16 -18.46
N ALA A 126 11.67 17.64 -19.68
CA ALA A 126 11.02 16.40 -20.12
C ALA A 126 11.45 15.17 -19.28
N SER A 127 12.67 15.20 -18.72
CA SER A 127 13.18 14.15 -17.85
C SER A 127 14.27 14.70 -16.93
N TYR A 128 14.33 14.16 -15.71
CA TYR A 128 15.31 14.53 -14.70
C TYR A 128 16.32 13.41 -14.38
N SER A 129 16.49 12.44 -15.30
CA SER A 129 17.63 11.51 -15.22
C SER A 129 18.92 12.22 -15.63
N LEU A 130 20.06 11.89 -15.02
CA LEU A 130 21.35 12.55 -15.26
C LEU A 130 21.63 12.75 -16.75
N GLY A 131 21.57 11.68 -17.54
CA GLY A 131 21.83 11.74 -18.98
C GLY A 131 20.92 12.72 -19.76
N ASN A 132 19.64 12.81 -19.40
CA ASN A 132 18.72 13.74 -20.06
C ASN A 132 18.92 15.18 -19.58
N ILE A 133 19.18 15.41 -18.29
CA ILE A 133 19.52 16.74 -17.78
C ILE A 133 20.79 17.24 -18.45
N CYS A 134 21.85 16.42 -18.46
CA CYS A 134 23.11 16.77 -19.08
C CYS A 134 22.92 17.07 -20.57
N ARG A 135 22.08 16.31 -21.30
CA ARG A 135 21.74 16.64 -22.69
C ARG A 135 21.01 17.99 -22.80
N SER A 136 20.00 18.24 -21.98
CA SER A 136 19.22 19.49 -22.00
C SER A 136 20.06 20.72 -21.63
N LEU A 137 21.04 20.56 -20.73
CA LEU A 137 21.90 21.61 -20.23
C LEU A 137 23.29 21.64 -20.91
N GLN A 138 23.47 20.85 -21.98
CA GLN A 138 24.71 20.75 -22.75
C GLN A 138 25.96 20.38 -21.92
N ILE A 139 25.78 19.57 -20.87
CA ILE A 139 26.86 19.00 -20.07
C ILE A 139 27.34 17.71 -20.75
N GLN A 140 28.62 17.65 -21.09
CA GLN A 140 29.24 16.43 -21.59
C GLN A 140 29.45 15.41 -20.46
N ILE A 141 28.98 14.18 -20.70
CA ILE A 141 29.23 13.01 -19.84
C ILE A 141 30.27 12.14 -20.53
N GLU A 142 31.38 11.90 -19.86
CA GLU A 142 32.42 10.95 -20.27
C GLU A 142 32.25 9.67 -19.44
N ASN A 143 32.47 8.50 -20.05
CA ASN A 143 32.35 7.19 -19.37
C ASN A 143 31.04 7.02 -18.57
N ARG A 144 29.90 7.29 -19.22
CA ARG A 144 28.57 7.12 -18.61
C ARG A 144 28.40 5.70 -18.05
N HIS A 145 27.76 5.57 -16.88
CA HIS A 145 27.64 4.31 -16.12
C HIS A 145 28.95 3.82 -15.49
N ARG A 146 29.89 4.74 -15.30
CA ARG A 146 30.99 4.59 -14.34
C ARG A 146 30.81 5.64 -13.27
N ALA A 147 31.10 5.28 -12.03
CA ALA A 147 30.91 6.18 -10.90
C ALA A 147 31.71 7.49 -11.10
N GLY A 148 32.95 7.39 -11.59
CA GLY A 148 33.78 8.57 -11.86
C GLY A 148 33.18 9.51 -12.92
N GLY A 149 32.65 8.94 -14.01
CA GLY A 149 32.04 9.69 -15.11
C GLY A 149 30.75 10.40 -14.70
N ASP A 150 29.87 9.67 -14.03
CA ASP A 150 28.57 10.18 -13.59
C ASP A 150 28.72 11.16 -12.40
N ALA A 151 29.68 10.94 -11.49
CA ALA A 151 30.03 11.92 -10.45
C ALA A 151 30.61 13.22 -11.04
N ALA A 152 31.51 13.14 -12.03
CA ALA A 152 32.07 14.32 -12.69
C ALA A 152 30.99 15.13 -13.43
N ALA A 153 30.06 14.46 -14.12
CA ALA A 153 28.89 15.11 -14.72
C ALA A 153 27.99 15.76 -13.65
N THR A 154 27.83 15.11 -12.50
CA THR A 154 27.06 15.63 -11.36
C THR A 154 27.73 16.86 -10.74
N VAL A 155 29.08 16.94 -10.69
CA VAL A 155 29.81 18.15 -10.28
C VAL A 155 29.49 19.31 -11.21
N LYS A 156 29.64 19.13 -12.53
CA LYS A 156 29.31 20.17 -13.52
C LYS A 156 27.84 20.63 -13.41
N LEU A 157 26.92 19.69 -13.21
CA LEU A 157 25.52 20.00 -12.98
C LEU A 157 25.34 20.81 -11.69
N PHE A 158 26.02 20.43 -10.60
CA PHE A 158 25.94 21.11 -9.32
C PHE A 158 26.46 22.54 -9.40
N GLU A 159 27.62 22.76 -10.03
CA GLU A 159 28.18 24.09 -10.30
C GLU A 159 27.21 24.95 -11.13
N LEU A 160 26.62 24.38 -12.19
CA LEU A 160 25.62 25.07 -13.00
C LEU A 160 24.38 25.47 -12.17
N LEU A 161 23.91 24.60 -11.28
CA LEU A 161 22.80 24.91 -10.38
C LEU A 161 23.17 26.05 -9.42
N LEU A 162 24.37 26.04 -8.83
CA LEU A 162 24.86 27.12 -7.97
C LEU A 162 24.87 28.46 -8.70
N ASN A 163 25.38 28.47 -9.94
CA ASN A 163 25.40 29.65 -10.81
C ASN A 163 24.00 30.13 -11.24
N ASN A 164 22.98 29.29 -11.11
CA ASN A 164 21.58 29.59 -11.40
C ASN A 164 20.73 29.74 -10.12
N ASN A 165 21.29 30.36 -9.08
CA ASN A 165 20.59 30.72 -7.85
C ASN A 165 20.02 29.52 -7.05
N ALA A 166 20.75 28.40 -7.02
CA ALA A 166 20.35 27.24 -6.20
C ALA A 166 20.48 27.48 -4.69
N GLN A 167 21.28 28.46 -4.25
CA GLN A 167 21.66 28.64 -2.85
C GLN A 167 20.46 28.74 -1.87
N PRO A 168 19.39 29.51 -2.14
CA PRO A 168 18.23 29.56 -1.25
C PRO A 168 17.52 28.21 -1.12
N HIS A 169 17.47 27.43 -2.21
CA HIS A 169 16.88 26.08 -2.20
C HIS A 169 17.74 25.08 -1.43
N ILE A 170 19.07 25.17 -1.54
CA ILE A 170 20.00 24.35 -0.76
C ILE A 170 19.78 24.61 0.73
N GLU A 171 19.76 25.86 1.16
CA GLU A 171 19.53 26.22 2.56
C GLU A 171 18.19 25.69 3.07
N GLN A 172 17.13 25.77 2.26
CA GLN A 172 15.83 25.18 2.58
C GLN A 172 15.89 23.66 2.73
N PHE A 173 16.57 22.95 1.82
CA PHE A 173 16.71 21.49 1.86
C PHE A 173 17.53 21.01 3.07
N LEU A 174 18.49 21.80 3.53
CA LEU A 174 19.39 21.46 4.63
C LEU A 174 18.84 21.79 6.03
N LYS A 175 17.71 22.49 6.15
CA LYS A 175 17.05 22.72 7.44
C LYS A 175 16.58 21.38 8.06
N LYS A 176 16.85 21.16 9.36
CA LYS A 176 16.52 19.92 10.11
C LYS A 176 15.04 19.52 10.05
N THR A 177 14.15 20.44 9.72
CA THR A 177 12.70 20.22 9.57
C THR A 177 12.26 19.83 8.15
N SER A 178 13.17 19.74 7.17
CA SER A 178 12.82 19.40 5.80
C SER A 178 12.42 17.92 5.69
N ARG A 179 11.12 17.64 5.74
CA ARG A 179 10.53 16.32 5.46
C ARG A 179 10.88 15.78 4.06
N GLU A 180 11.45 16.64 3.22
CA GLU A 180 11.83 16.32 1.85
C GLU A 180 12.82 15.17 1.79
N GLN A 181 13.83 15.08 2.66
CA GLN A 181 14.85 14.02 2.58
C GLN A 181 14.28 12.58 2.59
N SER A 182 13.02 12.41 3.00
CA SER A 182 12.30 11.14 3.08
C SER A 182 11.39 10.82 1.88
N LEU A 183 11.02 11.82 1.05
CA LEU A 183 10.05 11.63 -0.03
C LEU A 183 10.63 10.80 -1.21
N PRO A 184 9.78 10.10 -1.98
CA PRO A 184 10.16 9.54 -3.28
C PRO A 184 10.74 10.59 -4.23
N ILE A 185 11.55 10.12 -5.17
CA ILE A 185 12.25 11.01 -6.11
C ILE A 185 11.27 11.72 -7.02
N HIS A 186 10.22 11.02 -7.48
CA HIS A 186 9.29 11.54 -8.49
C HIS A 186 8.06 12.23 -7.89
N LEU A 187 7.89 12.19 -6.57
CA LEU A 187 6.71 12.73 -5.91
C LEU A 187 6.93 14.19 -5.49
N PRO A 188 6.14 15.14 -6.01
CA PRO A 188 6.17 16.53 -5.56
C PRO A 188 5.71 16.65 -4.10
N ARG A 189 6.31 17.58 -3.36
CA ARG A 189 5.98 17.80 -1.94
C ARG A 189 4.57 18.34 -1.78
N GLU A 190 4.13 19.16 -2.72
CA GLU A 190 2.83 19.82 -2.74
C GLU A 190 1.69 18.77 -2.66
N GLN A 191 1.87 17.60 -3.28
CA GLN A 191 0.88 16.51 -3.21
C GLN A 191 0.73 15.92 -1.81
N VAL A 192 1.79 15.91 -0.99
CA VAL A 192 1.73 15.42 0.39
C VAL A 192 1.14 16.50 1.32
N GLU A 193 1.45 17.77 1.07
CA GLU A 193 0.95 18.89 1.86
C GLU A 193 -0.56 19.12 1.66
N GLN A 194 -1.06 18.89 0.44
CA GLN A 194 -2.48 18.96 0.09
C GLN A 194 -3.31 17.84 0.74
N LEU A 195 -2.69 16.80 1.28
CA LEU A 195 -3.44 15.73 1.95
C LEU A 195 -4.16 16.26 3.19
N PRO A 196 -5.46 15.97 3.37
CA PRO A 196 -6.21 16.42 4.53
C PRO A 196 -5.86 15.59 5.77
N GLY A 197 -6.16 16.16 6.94
CA GLY A 197 -6.09 15.45 8.23
C GLY A 197 -7.33 14.59 8.52
N LYS A 198 -8.11 14.23 7.50
CA LYS A 198 -9.39 13.51 7.61
C LYS A 198 -9.23 12.01 7.31
N PRO A 199 -10.21 11.17 7.71
CA PRO A 199 -10.26 9.78 7.29
C PRO A 199 -10.43 9.64 5.77
N GLY A 200 -9.96 8.53 5.21
CA GLY A 200 -10.17 8.25 3.80
C GLY A 200 -9.26 7.18 3.23
N VAL A 201 -9.34 7.03 1.91
CA VAL A 201 -8.52 6.13 1.10
C VAL A 201 -7.52 6.95 0.28
N TYR A 202 -6.28 6.48 0.19
CA TYR A 202 -5.24 7.05 -0.65
C TYR A 202 -4.72 6.04 -1.66
N TYR A 203 -4.24 6.57 -2.79
CA TYR A 203 -3.80 5.82 -3.96
C TYR A 203 -2.40 6.27 -4.33
N PHE A 204 -1.47 5.33 -4.45
CA PHE A 204 -0.19 5.60 -5.09
C PHE A 204 -0.24 5.14 -6.53
N ARG A 205 0.23 6.00 -7.44
CA ARG A 205 0.26 5.74 -8.88
C ARG A 205 1.69 5.78 -9.43
N ASP A 206 1.91 4.98 -10.47
CA ASP A 206 3.14 5.01 -11.26
C ASP A 206 3.17 6.15 -12.28
N GLN A 207 4.26 6.23 -13.05
CA GLN A 207 4.47 7.24 -14.08
C GLN A 207 3.36 7.27 -15.15
N LYS A 208 2.69 6.13 -15.41
CA LYS A 208 1.61 6.00 -16.39
C LYS A 208 0.23 6.26 -15.79
N GLY A 209 0.17 6.63 -14.49
CA GLY A 209 -1.09 6.84 -13.77
C GLY A 209 -1.76 5.56 -13.29
N LYS A 210 -1.12 4.38 -13.40
CA LYS A 210 -1.70 3.12 -12.92
C LYS A 210 -1.63 3.06 -11.40
N ILE A 211 -2.72 2.65 -10.75
CA ILE A 211 -2.76 2.46 -9.30
C ILE A 211 -1.89 1.24 -8.93
N ILE A 212 -0.82 1.49 -8.17
CA ILE A 212 0.13 0.46 -7.73
C ILE A 212 -0.08 0.06 -6.27
N TYR A 213 -0.75 0.91 -5.48
CA TYR A 213 -1.10 0.65 -4.10
C TYR A 213 -2.33 1.47 -3.69
N VAL A 214 -3.19 0.87 -2.87
CA VAL A 214 -4.34 1.52 -2.22
C VAL A 214 -4.23 1.30 -0.72
N GLY A 215 -4.53 2.32 0.08
CA GLY A 215 -4.60 2.15 1.53
C GLY A 215 -5.59 3.08 2.21
N LYS A 216 -6.03 2.73 3.41
CA LYS A 216 -6.89 3.56 4.26
C LYS A 216 -6.13 4.26 5.39
N ALA A 217 -6.73 5.35 5.88
CA ALA A 217 -6.22 6.11 7.01
C ALA A 217 -7.34 6.75 7.84
N LYS A 218 -7.14 6.87 9.16
CA LYS A 218 -7.87 7.83 10.00
C LYS A 218 -7.46 9.28 9.71
N ASN A 219 -6.20 9.47 9.33
CA ASN A 219 -5.63 10.76 8.96
C ASN A 219 -4.73 10.54 7.74
N LEU A 220 -5.23 10.96 6.57
CA LEU A 220 -4.55 10.76 5.28
C LEU A 220 -3.13 11.35 5.28
N ARG A 221 -2.97 12.59 5.73
CA ARG A 221 -1.65 13.26 5.78
C ARG A 221 -0.63 12.50 6.61
N HIS A 222 -0.98 12.10 7.83
CA HIS A 222 -0.08 11.37 8.73
C HIS A 222 0.25 9.99 8.17
N ARG A 223 -0.76 9.25 7.71
CA ARG A 223 -0.58 7.89 7.21
C ARG A 223 0.29 7.85 5.97
N VAL A 224 0.04 8.72 4.98
CA VAL A 224 0.86 8.78 3.77
C VAL A 224 2.29 9.20 4.10
N SER A 225 2.48 10.22 4.94
CA SER A 225 3.83 10.63 5.38
C SER A 225 4.61 9.49 6.02
N SER A 226 3.96 8.61 6.78
CA SER A 226 4.61 7.48 7.44
C SER A 226 5.26 6.48 6.47
N HIS A 227 4.74 6.34 5.23
CA HIS A 227 5.36 5.51 4.19
C HIS A 227 6.76 5.98 3.81
N PHE A 228 7.03 7.28 3.97
CA PHE A 228 8.27 7.91 3.54
C PHE A 228 9.30 8.04 4.66
N THR A 229 8.85 8.19 5.92
CA THR A 229 9.75 8.41 7.06
C THR A 229 10.65 7.23 7.44
N HIS A 230 10.27 5.98 7.13
CA HIS A 230 11.05 4.79 7.47
C HIS A 230 11.90 4.32 6.27
N ASN A 231 13.22 4.51 6.36
CA ASN A 231 14.20 4.03 5.38
C ASN A 231 14.50 2.53 5.59
N GLY A 232 13.48 1.68 5.46
CA GLY A 232 13.71 0.23 5.43
C GLY A 232 14.51 -0.17 4.19
N SER A 233 15.52 -1.03 4.35
CA SER A 233 16.40 -1.50 3.27
C SER A 233 15.78 -2.59 2.38
N GLY A 234 14.59 -3.09 2.70
CA GLY A 234 13.96 -4.21 1.99
C GLY A 234 13.62 -3.92 0.52
N ARG A 235 13.92 -4.88 -0.36
CA ARG A 235 13.71 -4.84 -1.83
C ARG A 235 12.34 -4.31 -2.25
N GLN A 236 11.27 -4.90 -1.73
CA GLN A 236 9.90 -4.56 -2.12
C GLN A 236 9.55 -3.10 -1.80
N ARG A 237 10.09 -2.56 -0.68
CA ARG A 237 9.86 -1.18 -0.27
C ARG A 237 10.61 -0.19 -1.15
N GLN A 238 11.87 -0.48 -1.46
CA GLN A 238 12.67 0.37 -2.34
C GLN A 238 12.08 0.42 -3.76
N GLU A 239 11.66 -0.74 -4.28
CA GLU A 239 10.99 -0.82 -5.57
C GLU A 239 9.66 -0.05 -5.56
N PHE A 240 8.87 -0.18 -4.49
CA PHE A 240 7.65 0.57 -4.30
C PHE A 240 7.92 2.09 -4.33
N LEU A 241 8.85 2.59 -3.50
CA LEU A 241 9.16 4.03 -3.42
C LEU A 241 9.66 4.61 -4.75
N ARG A 242 10.45 3.86 -5.53
CA ARG A 242 10.90 4.27 -6.86
C ARG A 242 9.74 4.44 -7.85
N ASN A 243 8.68 3.63 -7.69
CA ASN A 243 7.54 3.62 -8.60
C ASN A 243 6.40 4.56 -8.17
N VAL A 244 6.54 5.33 -7.07
CA VAL A 244 5.53 6.33 -6.68
C VAL A 244 5.80 7.66 -7.38
N TYR A 245 4.89 8.05 -8.28
CA TYR A 245 4.94 9.32 -9.03
C TYR A 245 3.83 10.29 -8.61
N GLN A 246 2.67 9.75 -8.21
CA GLN A 246 1.51 10.57 -7.85
C GLN A 246 0.74 9.96 -6.68
N ILE A 247 0.17 10.84 -5.86
CA ILE A 247 -0.80 10.51 -4.81
C ILE A 247 -2.17 11.06 -5.21
N ASN A 248 -3.19 10.22 -5.11
CA ASN A 248 -4.58 10.67 -5.04
C ASN A 248 -5.19 10.21 -3.72
N PHE A 249 -6.32 10.81 -3.35
CA PHE A 249 -7.06 10.41 -2.17
C PHE A 249 -8.55 10.68 -2.35
N GLN A 250 -9.34 9.99 -1.55
CA GLN A 250 -10.76 10.21 -1.38
C GLN A 250 -11.05 10.29 0.12
N VAL A 251 -11.64 11.40 0.55
CA VAL A 251 -12.03 11.62 1.96
C VAL A 251 -13.27 10.79 2.26
N CYS A 252 -13.29 10.18 3.44
CA CYS A 252 -14.42 9.45 3.98
C CYS A 252 -14.93 10.11 5.25
N GLY A 253 -16.24 10.04 5.51
CA GLY A 253 -16.83 10.55 6.76
C GLY A 253 -16.33 9.81 8.01
N SER A 254 -16.08 8.50 7.88
CA SER A 254 -15.59 7.67 8.98
C SER A 254 -14.47 6.71 8.56
N GLU A 255 -13.76 6.15 9.55
CA GLU A 255 -12.79 5.08 9.32
C GLU A 255 -13.45 3.82 8.74
N LEU A 256 -14.68 3.51 9.17
CA LEU A 256 -15.43 2.36 8.68
C LEU A 256 -15.66 2.47 7.17
N MET A 257 -16.15 3.62 6.69
CA MET A 257 -16.31 3.86 5.25
C MET A 257 -14.98 3.76 4.51
N ALA A 258 -13.90 4.29 5.07
CA ALA A 258 -12.57 4.19 4.46
C ALA A 258 -12.11 2.72 4.33
N ALA A 259 -12.46 1.86 5.30
CA ALA A 259 -12.15 0.43 5.24
C ALA A 259 -12.97 -0.32 4.19
N VAL A 260 -14.25 0.00 4.07
CA VAL A 260 -15.14 -0.57 3.04
C VAL A 260 -14.71 -0.13 1.64
N LEU A 261 -14.37 1.14 1.47
CA LEU A 261 -13.88 1.68 0.20
C LEU A 261 -12.53 1.08 -0.20
N GLU A 262 -11.58 0.96 0.74
CA GLU A 262 -10.26 0.36 0.49
C GLU A 262 -10.38 -1.06 -0.08
N ASP A 263 -11.21 -1.90 0.53
CA ASP A 263 -11.42 -3.28 0.09
C ASP A 263 -11.98 -3.34 -1.34
N ASN A 264 -13.00 -2.53 -1.63
CA ASN A 264 -13.60 -2.43 -2.97
C ASN A 264 -12.57 -1.94 -4.01
N GLU A 265 -11.79 -0.92 -3.69
CA GLU A 265 -10.81 -0.33 -4.60
C GLU A 265 -9.63 -1.28 -4.87
N ILE A 266 -9.21 -2.08 -3.88
CA ILE A 266 -8.19 -3.11 -4.08
C ILE A 266 -8.70 -4.23 -4.98
N LYS A 267 -9.94 -4.70 -4.77
CA LYS A 267 -10.56 -5.74 -5.60
C LYS A 267 -10.80 -5.25 -7.04
N LYS A 268 -11.15 -3.97 -7.21
CA LYS A 268 -11.38 -3.33 -8.51
C LYS A 268 -10.08 -3.11 -9.30
N HIS A 269 -9.03 -2.59 -8.66
CA HIS A 269 -7.80 -2.18 -9.35
C HIS A 269 -6.67 -3.21 -9.32
N TRP A 270 -6.77 -4.21 -8.44
CA TRP A 270 -5.76 -5.25 -8.21
C TRP A 270 -4.30 -4.73 -8.11
N PRO A 271 -4.04 -3.67 -7.33
CA PRO A 271 -2.76 -2.96 -7.30
C PRO A 271 -1.57 -3.86 -6.93
N LYS A 272 -0.43 -3.72 -7.62
CA LYS A 272 0.74 -4.62 -7.51
C LYS A 272 1.22 -4.84 -6.07
N TYR A 273 1.21 -3.80 -5.23
CA TYR A 273 1.82 -3.83 -3.90
C TYR A 273 0.83 -4.12 -2.75
N ASN A 274 -0.48 -4.29 -3.01
CA ASN A 274 -1.40 -4.82 -2.01
C ASN A 274 -1.39 -6.35 -2.07
N THR A 275 -0.96 -7.02 -1.01
CA THR A 275 -0.87 -8.50 -0.95
C THR A 275 -1.90 -9.13 -0.01
N SER A 276 -2.21 -8.49 1.12
CA SER A 276 -3.05 -9.06 2.18
C SER A 276 -4.53 -9.19 1.82
N GLN A 277 -5.08 -8.21 1.10
CA GLN A 277 -6.52 -8.13 0.75
C GLN A 277 -6.84 -8.73 -0.64
N LYS A 278 -5.87 -9.37 -1.29
CA LYS A 278 -6.03 -10.09 -2.56
C LYS A 278 -6.33 -11.58 -2.41
N ARG A 279 -6.45 -12.08 -1.17
CA ARG A 279 -6.73 -13.49 -0.93
C ARG A 279 -8.18 -13.78 -1.31
N LEU A 280 -8.39 -14.90 -2.00
CA LEU A 280 -9.71 -15.49 -2.20
C LEU A 280 -10.26 -15.87 -0.82
N GLU A 281 -11.21 -15.10 -0.31
CA GLU A 281 -12.00 -15.51 0.85
C GLU A 281 -12.79 -16.75 0.46
N PHE A 282 -12.67 -17.82 1.26
CA PHE A 282 -13.55 -18.97 1.11
C PHE A 282 -14.93 -18.54 1.53
N GLN A 283 -15.79 -18.26 0.56
CA GLN A 283 -17.20 -18.01 0.81
C GLN A 283 -17.88 -19.37 0.99
N TYR A 284 -18.64 -19.54 2.06
CA TYR A 284 -19.55 -20.66 2.26
C TYR A 284 -20.98 -20.19 1.98
N GLY A 285 -21.86 -21.12 1.60
CA GLY A 285 -23.26 -20.83 1.33
C GLY A 285 -24.17 -21.84 2.01
N LEU A 286 -25.32 -21.36 2.50
CA LEU A 286 -26.47 -22.19 2.82
C LEU A 286 -27.19 -22.51 1.51
N TYR A 287 -27.29 -23.78 1.17
CA TYR A 287 -27.93 -24.26 -0.05
C TYR A 287 -29.18 -25.06 0.28
N ARG A 288 -30.18 -24.92 -0.59
CA ARG A 288 -31.42 -25.69 -0.59
C ARG A 288 -31.48 -26.53 -1.86
N PHE A 289 -31.80 -27.81 -1.73
CA PHE A 289 -32.07 -28.69 -2.88
C PHE A 289 -33.03 -29.81 -2.50
N GLU A 290 -33.70 -30.39 -3.49
CA GLU A 290 -34.59 -31.53 -3.30
C GLU A 290 -33.84 -32.84 -3.61
N ASP A 291 -34.01 -33.85 -2.76
CA ASP A 291 -33.45 -35.18 -2.99
C ASP A 291 -34.39 -36.09 -3.79
N ARG A 292 -33.92 -37.29 -4.16
CA ARG A 292 -34.72 -38.27 -4.93
C ARG A 292 -35.95 -38.80 -4.19
N ARG A 293 -36.02 -38.61 -2.88
CA ARG A 293 -37.14 -39.04 -2.02
C ARG A 293 -38.14 -37.89 -1.80
N GLY A 294 -37.93 -36.74 -2.43
CA GLY A 294 -38.81 -35.57 -2.34
C GLY A 294 -38.56 -34.68 -1.13
N TYR A 295 -37.48 -34.89 -0.36
CA TYR A 295 -37.15 -34.05 0.80
C TYR A 295 -36.33 -32.83 0.38
N ILE A 296 -36.71 -31.64 0.86
CA ILE A 296 -35.93 -30.41 0.74
C ILE A 296 -34.83 -30.41 1.80
N ARG A 297 -33.58 -30.53 1.37
CA ARG A 297 -32.41 -30.53 2.24
C ARG A 297 -31.76 -29.17 2.32
N LEU A 298 -31.18 -28.88 3.48
CA LEU A 298 -30.33 -27.71 3.73
C LEU A 298 -28.89 -28.18 3.94
N ALA A 299 -27.92 -27.52 3.31
CA ALA A 299 -26.51 -27.87 3.45
C ALA A 299 -25.63 -26.63 3.47
N ILE A 300 -24.54 -26.68 4.24
CA ILE A 300 -23.48 -25.66 4.21
C ILE A 300 -22.35 -26.18 3.34
N GLU A 301 -22.08 -25.47 2.24
CA GLU A 301 -21.07 -25.87 1.26
C GLU A 301 -20.19 -24.71 0.86
N ARG A 302 -19.00 -25.01 0.32
CA ARG A 302 -18.16 -23.96 -0.30
C ARG A 302 -18.90 -23.36 -1.49
N LYS A 303 -18.90 -22.03 -1.59
CA LYS A 303 -19.61 -21.28 -2.62
C LYS A 303 -19.12 -21.70 -4.02
N ARG A 304 -20.04 -22.14 -4.87
CA ARG A 304 -19.78 -22.51 -6.26
C ARG A 304 -20.42 -21.49 -7.21
N LYS A 305 -19.73 -21.16 -8.31
CA LYS A 305 -20.20 -20.14 -9.28
C LYS A 305 -21.59 -20.43 -9.88
N HIS A 306 -21.98 -21.70 -9.99
CA HIS A 306 -23.22 -22.13 -10.66
C HIS A 306 -24.37 -22.44 -9.70
N LEU A 307 -24.17 -22.32 -8.38
CA LEU A 307 -25.20 -22.59 -7.39
C LEU A 307 -25.54 -21.28 -6.68
N GLN A 308 -26.82 -20.94 -6.63
CA GLN A 308 -27.31 -19.78 -5.88
C GLN A 308 -27.51 -20.17 -4.41
N PRO A 309 -26.72 -19.62 -3.47
CA PRO A 309 -26.95 -19.86 -2.06
C PRO A 309 -28.15 -19.04 -1.57
N VAL A 310 -28.87 -19.58 -0.59
CA VAL A 310 -29.88 -18.86 0.20
C VAL A 310 -29.21 -17.71 0.96
N TYR A 311 -28.07 -18.01 1.60
CA TYR A 311 -27.28 -17.03 2.35
C TYR A 311 -25.80 -17.38 2.32
N THR A 312 -24.90 -16.40 2.52
CA THR A 312 -23.44 -16.61 2.46
C THR A 312 -22.75 -16.23 3.77
N PHE A 313 -21.65 -16.91 4.05
CA PHE A 313 -20.85 -16.74 5.26
C PHE A 313 -19.36 -16.76 4.94
N GLY A 314 -18.57 -16.09 5.78
CA GLY A 314 -17.12 -16.00 5.63
C GLY A 314 -16.41 -17.16 6.29
N MET A 315 -17.05 -17.76 7.29
CA MET A 315 -16.51 -18.91 7.99
C MET A 315 -17.53 -20.05 8.06
N LEU A 316 -17.04 -21.28 7.96
CA LEU A 316 -17.86 -22.50 7.99
C LEU A 316 -18.69 -22.62 9.29
N TRP A 317 -18.11 -22.22 10.42
CA TRP A 317 -18.77 -22.32 11.73
C TRP A 317 -19.96 -21.36 11.87
N GLU A 318 -19.95 -20.20 11.19
CA GLU A 318 -21.08 -19.27 11.16
C GLU A 318 -22.29 -19.91 10.48
N GLY A 319 -22.04 -20.58 9.34
CA GLY A 319 -23.05 -21.33 8.61
C GLY A 319 -23.65 -22.48 9.43
N TYR A 320 -22.81 -23.26 10.12
CA TYR A 320 -23.32 -24.32 11.00
C TYR A 320 -24.07 -23.78 12.20
N ARG A 321 -23.62 -22.69 12.83
CA ARG A 321 -24.34 -22.06 13.94
C ARG A 321 -25.74 -21.60 13.50
N LEU A 322 -25.85 -20.99 12.32
CA LEU A 322 -27.14 -20.61 11.75
C LEU A 322 -28.03 -21.84 11.52
N LEU A 323 -27.49 -22.87 10.84
CA LEU A 323 -28.23 -24.08 10.52
C LEU A 323 -28.72 -24.80 11.78
N TRP A 324 -27.90 -24.82 12.83
CA TRP A 324 -28.26 -25.34 14.14
C TRP A 324 -29.43 -24.58 14.77
N ASN A 325 -29.40 -23.25 14.76
CA ASN A 325 -30.51 -22.45 15.25
C ASN A 325 -31.81 -22.73 14.46
N MET A 326 -31.73 -22.93 13.14
CA MET A 326 -32.90 -23.30 12.33
C MET A 326 -33.43 -24.70 12.69
N ILE A 327 -32.54 -25.67 12.90
CA ILE A 327 -32.88 -27.03 13.33
C ILE A 327 -33.64 -27.02 14.65
N GLU A 328 -33.12 -26.31 15.66
CA GLU A 328 -33.73 -26.24 16.99
C GLU A 328 -35.08 -25.52 16.96
N LYS A 329 -35.15 -24.35 16.31
CA LYS A 329 -36.33 -23.48 16.30
C LYS A 329 -37.49 -24.06 15.49
N HIS A 330 -37.20 -24.73 14.38
CA HIS A 330 -38.22 -25.25 13.46
C HIS A 330 -38.34 -26.78 13.49
N GLN A 331 -37.64 -27.44 14.42
CA GLN A 331 -37.65 -28.90 14.59
C GLN A 331 -37.31 -29.65 13.28
N LEU A 332 -36.29 -29.17 12.56
CA LEU A 332 -35.81 -29.83 11.34
C LEU A 332 -34.94 -31.03 11.68
N SER A 333 -34.98 -32.09 10.87
CA SER A 333 -34.14 -33.27 11.05
C SER A 333 -32.66 -32.92 10.81
N PRO A 334 -31.76 -33.11 11.80
CA PRO A 334 -30.33 -32.87 11.61
C PRO A 334 -29.71 -33.72 10.49
N GLU A 335 -30.24 -34.94 10.29
CA GLU A 335 -29.81 -35.86 9.23
C GLU A 335 -30.13 -35.31 7.83
N LEU A 336 -31.33 -34.74 7.65
CA LEU A 336 -31.74 -34.12 6.39
C LEU A 336 -31.05 -32.76 6.15
N CYS A 337 -30.46 -32.17 7.19
CA CYS A 337 -29.64 -30.96 7.13
C CYS A 337 -28.11 -31.22 7.04
N PHE A 338 -27.67 -32.48 6.85
CA PHE A 338 -26.25 -32.86 6.77
C PHE A 338 -25.41 -32.40 7.98
N VAL A 339 -26.01 -32.40 9.17
CA VAL A 339 -25.31 -32.12 10.42
C VAL A 339 -24.94 -33.44 11.09
N GLU A 340 -23.64 -33.75 11.16
CA GLU A 340 -23.15 -35.01 11.72
C GLU A 340 -23.20 -35.06 13.26
N LYS A 341 -23.31 -36.28 13.80
CA LYS A 341 -23.08 -36.56 15.22
C LYS A 341 -21.58 -36.44 15.52
N ASN A 342 -21.14 -35.31 16.06
CA ASN A 342 -19.86 -35.26 16.76
C ASN A 342 -20.00 -35.86 18.17
N ALA A 343 -18.96 -36.52 18.68
CA ALA A 343 -18.95 -37.23 19.97
C ALA A 343 -19.31 -36.39 21.22
N LYS A 344 -19.49 -35.06 21.07
CA LYS A 344 -19.88 -34.13 22.13
C LYS A 344 -21.24 -33.44 21.90
N THR A 345 -21.90 -33.69 20.77
CA THR A 345 -23.13 -32.99 20.40
C THR A 345 -24.32 -33.94 20.50
N VAL A 346 -25.21 -33.69 21.46
CA VAL A 346 -26.47 -34.42 21.56
C VAL A 346 -27.41 -33.88 20.48
N LEU A 347 -27.60 -34.64 19.40
CA LEU A 347 -28.61 -34.30 18.39
C LEU A 347 -30.00 -34.54 18.98
N PRO A 348 -30.98 -33.64 18.78
CA PRO A 348 -32.37 -33.94 19.11
C PRO A 348 -32.84 -35.16 18.29
N GLN A 349 -33.40 -36.17 18.96
CA GLN A 349 -34.03 -37.31 18.28
C GLN A 349 -35.38 -36.84 17.70
N ILE A 350 -35.34 -36.42 16.45
CA ILE A 350 -36.53 -35.97 15.70
C ILE A 350 -36.93 -37.10 14.75
N THR A 351 -38.13 -37.63 14.92
CA THR A 351 -38.73 -38.58 13.97
C THR A 351 -38.87 -37.88 12.62
N VAL A 352 -38.34 -38.49 11.56
CA VAL A 352 -38.46 -37.93 10.21
C VAL A 352 -39.90 -38.11 9.72
N GLU A 353 -40.58 -36.99 9.52
CA GLU A 353 -41.95 -36.91 8.99
C GLU A 353 -41.97 -37.21 7.48
N GLU A 354 -43.17 -37.39 6.92
CA GLU A 354 -43.35 -37.52 5.48
C GLU A 354 -42.86 -36.26 4.72
N PRO A 355 -42.40 -36.40 3.45
CA PRO A 355 -41.77 -35.30 2.72
C PRO A 355 -42.60 -34.01 2.70
N ILE A 356 -43.93 -34.13 2.55
CA ILE A 356 -44.83 -32.97 2.46
C ILE A 356 -44.79 -32.14 3.75
N GLU A 357 -44.88 -32.81 4.91
CA GLU A 357 -44.91 -32.14 6.22
C GLU A 357 -43.55 -31.53 6.55
N TYR A 358 -42.48 -32.29 6.31
CA TYR A 358 -41.12 -31.82 6.52
C TYR A 358 -40.77 -30.63 5.61
N ASN A 359 -41.12 -30.70 4.33
CA ASN A 359 -40.86 -29.62 3.37
C ASN A 359 -41.58 -28.33 3.75
N ARG A 360 -42.78 -28.44 4.35
CA ARG A 360 -43.49 -27.27 4.90
C ARG A 360 -42.71 -26.62 6.03
N LYS A 361 -42.13 -27.41 6.95
CA LYS A 361 -41.27 -26.88 8.03
C LYS A 361 -40.03 -26.18 7.47
N VAL A 362 -39.37 -26.77 6.47
CA VAL A 362 -38.20 -26.15 5.82
C VAL A 362 -38.59 -24.84 5.13
N ALA A 363 -39.72 -24.79 4.43
CA ALA A 363 -40.22 -23.57 3.80
C ALA A 363 -40.50 -22.48 4.86
N THR A 364 -41.19 -22.82 5.95
CA THR A 364 -41.42 -21.88 7.07
C THR A 364 -40.12 -21.43 7.71
N ALA A 365 -39.14 -22.32 7.89
CA ALA A 365 -37.84 -21.97 8.47
C ALA A 365 -37.08 -20.96 7.60
N LEU A 366 -37.09 -21.16 6.27
CA LEU A 366 -36.48 -20.23 5.32
C LEU A 366 -37.22 -18.89 5.26
N GLU A 367 -38.55 -18.90 5.29
CA GLU A 367 -39.36 -17.68 5.29
C GLU A 367 -39.14 -16.86 6.57
N VAL A 368 -39.12 -17.51 7.74
CA VAL A 368 -38.81 -16.88 9.02
C VAL A 368 -37.38 -16.35 9.02
N PHE A 369 -36.42 -17.15 8.53
CA PHE A 369 -35.03 -16.72 8.41
C PHE A 369 -34.89 -15.47 7.52
N GLU A 370 -35.52 -15.46 6.34
CA GLU A 370 -35.48 -14.31 5.44
C GLU A 370 -36.12 -13.05 6.05
N LYS A 371 -37.19 -13.21 6.84
CA LYS A 371 -37.83 -12.12 7.59
C LYS A 371 -36.99 -11.62 8.76
N GLU A 372 -36.18 -12.48 9.37
CA GLU A 372 -35.29 -12.15 10.49
C GLU A 372 -33.93 -11.57 10.04
N LEU A 373 -33.62 -11.64 8.74
CA LEU A 373 -32.40 -11.05 8.21
C LEU A 373 -32.39 -9.53 8.48
N PRO A 374 -31.36 -9.01 9.16
CA PRO A 374 -31.39 -7.64 9.62
C PRO A 374 -31.28 -6.68 8.43
N SER A 375 -32.17 -5.69 8.40
CA SER A 375 -32.04 -4.49 7.58
C SER A 375 -31.79 -3.30 8.50
N PHE A 376 -30.67 -2.62 8.31
CA PHE A 376 -30.33 -1.44 9.10
C PHE A 376 -29.33 -0.57 8.36
N ALA A 377 -29.35 0.72 8.68
CA ALA A 377 -28.32 1.66 8.30
C ALA A 377 -27.39 1.95 9.49
N ILE A 378 -26.12 2.18 9.21
CA ILE A 378 -25.21 2.87 10.13
C ILE A 378 -25.13 4.30 9.67
N MET A 379 -25.57 5.23 10.51
CA MET A 379 -25.45 6.67 10.27
C MET A 379 -24.43 7.28 11.22
N ASP A 380 -23.45 7.96 10.65
CA ASP A 380 -22.35 8.57 11.40
C ASP A 380 -22.00 9.94 10.78
N GLN A 381 -20.96 10.59 11.27
CA GLN A 381 -20.48 11.87 10.76
C GLN A 381 -20.15 11.78 9.25
N GLY A 382 -20.55 12.81 8.50
CA GLY A 382 -20.21 12.96 7.08
C GLY A 382 -18.79 13.51 6.88
N ARG A 383 -18.45 13.87 5.64
CA ARG A 383 -17.15 14.50 5.34
C ARG A 383 -17.08 15.94 5.86
N ASP A 384 -18.23 16.57 6.01
CA ASP A 384 -18.45 17.92 6.56
C ASP A 384 -19.76 17.95 7.37
N GLU A 385 -20.11 19.14 7.88
CA GLU A 385 -21.26 19.34 8.78
C GLU A 385 -22.62 19.29 8.07
N GLY A 386 -22.66 19.39 6.74
CA GLY A 386 -23.91 19.40 5.96
C GLY A 386 -24.42 18.02 5.57
N GLU A 387 -23.65 16.96 5.86
CA GLU A 387 -23.99 15.59 5.50
C GLU A 387 -23.71 14.58 6.62
N ARG A 388 -24.40 13.45 6.56
CA ARG A 388 -24.18 12.26 7.39
C ARG A 388 -23.69 11.12 6.51
N SER A 389 -22.73 10.35 6.98
CA SER A 389 -22.36 9.11 6.30
C SER A 389 -23.41 8.05 6.53
N CYS A 390 -23.62 7.18 5.54
CA CYS A 390 -24.54 6.07 5.63
C CYS A 390 -23.93 4.80 5.03
N LEU A 391 -24.03 3.68 5.76
CA LEU A 391 -23.80 2.33 5.22
C LEU A 391 -25.08 1.50 5.39
N LEU A 392 -25.54 0.86 4.33
CA LEU A 392 -26.79 0.08 4.35
C LEU A 392 -26.51 -1.43 4.33
N ILE A 393 -27.05 -2.13 5.33
CA ILE A 393 -27.27 -3.57 5.29
C ILE A 393 -28.74 -3.80 4.95
N GLU A 394 -29.01 -4.52 3.87
CA GLU A 394 -30.35 -4.91 3.44
C GLU A 394 -30.44 -6.43 3.42
N LYS A 395 -31.39 -6.99 4.18
CA LYS A 395 -31.60 -8.44 4.30
C LYS A 395 -30.26 -9.17 4.58
N GLY A 396 -29.50 -8.64 5.53
CA GLY A 396 -28.23 -9.19 5.98
C GLY A 396 -27.06 -9.09 4.98
N LYS A 397 -27.24 -8.41 3.83
CA LYS A 397 -26.19 -8.17 2.82
C LYS A 397 -25.81 -6.69 2.80
N PHE A 398 -24.53 -6.41 2.55
CA PHE A 398 -24.11 -5.04 2.33
C PHE A 398 -24.62 -4.55 0.96
N PHE A 399 -25.43 -3.49 0.96
CA PHE A 399 -25.92 -2.87 -0.27
C PHE A 399 -24.91 -1.86 -0.81
N GLY A 400 -24.52 -0.90 0.03
CA GLY A 400 -23.74 0.24 -0.41
C GLY A 400 -23.52 1.26 0.69
N MET A 401 -22.81 2.33 0.33
CA MET A 401 -22.53 3.43 1.23
C MET A 401 -22.57 4.77 0.48
N GLY A 402 -22.83 5.85 1.22
CA GLY A 402 -22.97 7.18 0.65
C GLY A 402 -23.07 8.25 1.73
N TYR A 403 -23.56 9.42 1.31
CA TYR A 403 -23.72 10.60 2.16
C TYR A 403 -25.10 11.19 1.97
N ILE A 404 -25.73 11.53 3.08
CA ILE A 404 -27.10 12.00 3.12
C ILE A 404 -27.10 13.41 3.72
N PRO A 405 -27.67 14.40 3.04
CA PRO A 405 -27.86 15.74 3.60
C PRO A 405 -28.53 15.72 4.99
N THR A 406 -28.08 16.58 5.90
CA THR A 406 -28.58 16.61 7.29
C THR A 406 -30.04 17.05 7.42
N ASP A 407 -30.54 17.81 6.46
CA ASP A 407 -31.91 18.32 6.37
C ASP A 407 -32.93 17.25 5.91
N ILE A 408 -32.46 16.15 5.33
CA ILE A 408 -33.33 15.07 4.89
C ILE A 408 -33.64 14.14 6.07
N GLN A 409 -34.93 14.01 6.37
CA GLN A 409 -35.45 12.94 7.22
C GLN A 409 -35.67 11.69 6.36
N ILE A 410 -34.98 10.62 6.72
CA ILE A 410 -35.07 9.34 6.01
C ILE A 410 -36.32 8.64 6.49
N MET A 411 -37.29 8.48 5.59
CA MET A 411 -38.60 7.91 5.92
C MET A 411 -38.74 6.45 5.47
N ASP A 412 -37.95 5.99 4.50
CA ASP A 412 -38.04 4.64 3.93
C ASP A 412 -36.73 4.19 3.24
N LEU A 413 -36.65 2.88 2.95
CA LEU A 413 -35.50 2.22 2.34
C LEU A 413 -35.20 2.66 0.90
N ASP A 414 -36.22 3.03 0.12
CA ASP A 414 -36.05 3.36 -1.29
C ASP A 414 -35.45 4.75 -1.43
N THR A 415 -35.98 5.73 -0.67
CA THR A 415 -35.38 7.07 -0.56
C THR A 415 -33.93 7.01 -0.10
N LEU A 416 -33.60 6.09 0.82
CA LEU A 416 -32.23 5.92 1.29
C LEU A 416 -31.28 5.49 0.16
N LYS A 417 -31.69 4.53 -0.68
CA LYS A 417 -30.86 3.97 -1.75
C LYS A 417 -30.48 5.00 -2.82
N GLU A 418 -31.28 6.04 -3.04
CA GLU A 418 -30.96 7.12 -3.99
C GLU A 418 -29.67 7.87 -3.63
N PHE A 419 -29.31 7.92 -2.35
CA PHE A 419 -28.09 8.59 -1.86
C PHE A 419 -26.89 7.65 -1.73
N LEU A 420 -27.06 6.35 -1.98
CA LEU A 420 -26.03 5.34 -1.75
C LEU A 420 -25.45 4.83 -3.06
N THR A 421 -24.13 4.71 -3.11
CA THR A 421 -23.45 4.00 -4.19
C THR A 421 -23.44 2.50 -3.85
N PRO A 422 -23.95 1.61 -4.73
CA PRO A 422 -23.84 0.18 -4.53
C PRO A 422 -22.38 -0.29 -4.58
N TYR A 423 -22.01 -1.18 -3.67
CA TYR A 423 -20.67 -1.77 -3.60
C TYR A 423 -20.72 -3.28 -3.51
N SER A 424 -19.59 -3.94 -3.76
CA SER A 424 -19.54 -5.40 -3.71
C SER A 424 -19.60 -5.89 -2.27
N ASP A 425 -20.66 -6.63 -1.95
CA ASP A 425 -20.83 -7.34 -0.70
C ASP A 425 -19.77 -8.44 -0.52
N ASN A 426 -19.23 -8.54 0.70
CA ASN A 426 -18.38 -9.66 1.14
C ASN A 426 -18.35 -9.76 2.67
N ASP A 427 -17.86 -10.90 3.16
CA ASP A 427 -17.85 -11.23 4.58
C ASP A 427 -16.96 -10.29 5.40
N TYR A 428 -15.83 -9.86 4.86
CA TYR A 428 -14.97 -8.88 5.53
C TYR A 428 -15.72 -7.56 5.77
N ILE A 429 -16.38 -7.02 4.74
CA ILE A 429 -17.18 -5.79 4.85
C ILE A 429 -18.33 -5.98 5.85
N ARG A 430 -19.09 -7.07 5.74
CA ARG A 430 -20.16 -7.38 6.70
C ARG A 430 -19.63 -7.43 8.11
N GLY A 431 -18.54 -8.17 8.35
CA GLY A 431 -17.93 -8.29 9.67
C GLY A 431 -17.46 -6.96 10.25
N LEU A 432 -16.94 -6.05 9.41
CA LEU A 432 -16.62 -4.68 9.84
C LEU A 432 -17.88 -3.91 10.27
N ILE A 433 -18.94 -3.97 9.47
CA ILE A 433 -20.19 -3.24 9.72
C ILE A 433 -20.92 -3.78 10.95
N TYR A 434 -21.09 -5.10 11.08
CA TYR A 434 -21.74 -5.72 12.24
C TYR A 434 -20.98 -5.42 13.53
N ARG A 435 -19.65 -5.59 13.54
CA ARG A 435 -18.83 -5.26 14.71
C ARG A 435 -18.94 -3.79 15.10
N HIS A 436 -19.01 -2.90 14.11
CA HIS A 436 -19.20 -1.48 14.37
C HIS A 436 -20.58 -1.18 14.96
N ALA A 437 -21.64 -1.82 14.42
CA ALA A 437 -23.00 -1.69 14.95
C ALA A 437 -23.15 -2.23 16.39
N GLU A 438 -22.43 -3.30 16.75
CA GLU A 438 -22.38 -3.82 18.11
C GLU A 438 -21.65 -2.86 19.08
N ASN A 439 -20.52 -2.29 18.64
CA ASN A 439 -19.73 -1.37 19.47
C ASN A 439 -20.37 0.02 19.61
N TYR A 440 -21.19 0.44 18.64
CA TYR A 440 -21.85 1.74 18.62
C TYR A 440 -23.35 1.62 18.31
N PRO A 441 -24.16 1.03 19.20
CA PRO A 441 -25.58 0.79 18.96
C PRO A 441 -26.39 2.06 18.64
N GLN A 442 -25.96 3.22 19.15
CA GLN A 442 -26.60 4.51 18.92
C GLN A 442 -26.51 5.01 17.47
N LEU A 443 -25.54 4.52 16.69
CA LEU A 443 -25.37 4.88 15.27
C LEU A 443 -26.20 3.98 14.34
N ARG A 444 -26.78 2.91 14.89
CA ARG A 444 -27.58 1.96 14.15
C ARG A 444 -29.03 2.46 14.05
N VAL A 445 -29.49 2.65 12.83
CA VAL A 445 -30.88 2.97 12.51
C VAL A 445 -31.55 1.70 11.99
N PRO A 446 -32.48 1.08 12.74
CA PRO A 446 -33.23 -0.06 12.23
C PRO A 446 -34.12 0.39 11.07
N LEU A 447 -34.20 -0.43 10.02
CA LEU A 447 -35.07 -0.18 8.87
C LEU A 447 -36.11 -1.31 8.84
N SER A 448 -37.37 -0.93 8.95
CA SER A 448 -38.54 -1.83 8.92
C SER A 448 -38.92 -2.23 7.51
#